data_AF-A0A327J3K5-F1
#
_entry.id   AF-A0A327J3K5-F1
#
_cell.length_a   1.000
_cell.length_b   1.000
_cell.length_c   1.000
_cell.angle_alpha   90.00
_cell.angle_beta   90.00
_cell.angle_gamma   90.00
#
_symmetry.space_group_name_H-M   'P 1'
#
loop_
_entity.id
_entity.type
_entity.pdbx_description
1 polymer ?
#
loop_
_entity_poly.entity_id
_entity_poly.type
_entity_poly.pdbx_seq_one_letter_code
_entity_poly.pdbx_strand_id
1 'polypeptide(L)'
;MEHSIKSLLTEIKNKKSKFSKIFSDNKSKEQLYKWLKSELAYTSNNIEGNTLTRKETRLVIEEDITSSSKPFVHYQEAVNHAKAFDYIIDILKSDKNITENVVLDIHKKLLSGIDDYNAGFYRNCPVRISGSRVILPNPIKVPNLMRDFFEKFDNNITVEDIIKIHLDFVSIHPFSDGNGRCARLLMNLLLMKNGLCPIIIRPRDRKRYINSIERAQLTEDRTDYLKFMLSRLSHSFDTIFDIYEPKKEDIDGKLMTIAKFAKAVDLPVSTIRYWVKIGKLKPTMYTESGYMMFSEKQIQKIMQNDQDKDFQIKFEDKSWDLVLKDFKKARDCAKEWGISQRRVQIYCAEGRIKGAFKWGEIWLIPKNAQKPEEKDRRM
;
A
#
# COMPACT_ATOMS: atom_id res chain seq x y z
N MET A 1 6.33 -28.17 8.17
CA MET A 1 5.35 -27.22 7.58
C MET A 1 4.31 -26.73 8.57
N GLU A 2 3.66 -27.60 9.35
CA GLU A 2 2.76 -27.19 10.45
C GLU A 2 3.43 -26.26 11.47
N HIS A 3 4.72 -26.48 11.73
CA HIS A 3 5.51 -25.66 12.64
C HIS A 3 5.50 -24.16 12.27
N SER A 4 5.46 -23.83 10.97
CA SER A 4 5.41 -22.44 10.50
C SER A 4 4.05 -21.77 10.73
N ILE A 5 2.94 -22.50 10.57
CA ILE A 5 1.58 -21.97 10.82
C ILE A 5 1.36 -21.82 12.32
N LYS A 6 1.72 -22.83 13.12
CA LYS A 6 1.63 -22.78 14.60
C LYS A 6 2.44 -21.60 15.17
N SER A 7 3.63 -21.34 14.63
CA SER A 7 4.45 -20.18 15.00
C SER A 7 3.76 -18.86 14.68
N LEU A 8 3.22 -18.69 13.47
CA LEU A 8 2.48 -17.48 13.08
C LEU A 8 1.24 -17.23 13.95
N LEU A 9 0.48 -18.28 14.28
CA LEU A 9 -0.70 -18.16 15.14
C LEU A 9 -0.33 -17.74 16.56
N THR A 10 0.77 -18.27 17.09
CA THR A 10 1.31 -17.87 18.38
C THR A 10 1.73 -16.40 18.37
N GLU A 11 2.40 -15.96 17.32
CA GLU A 11 2.77 -14.55 17.10
C GLU A 11 1.53 -13.64 17.05
N ILE A 12 0.51 -14.02 16.27
CA ILE A 12 -0.75 -13.29 16.14
C ILE A 12 -1.47 -13.19 17.48
N LYS A 13 -1.48 -14.26 18.29
CA LYS A 13 -2.08 -14.25 19.63
C LYS A 13 -1.39 -13.23 20.55
N ASN A 14 -0.06 -13.16 20.51
CA ASN A 14 0.71 -12.17 21.28
C ASN A 14 0.43 -10.74 20.80
N LYS A 15 0.41 -10.53 19.48
CA LYS A 15 0.09 -9.24 18.86
C LYS A 15 -1.35 -8.80 19.18
N LYS A 16 -2.33 -9.71 19.19
CA LYS A 16 -3.71 -9.43 19.61
C LYS A 16 -3.78 -8.85 21.02
N SER A 17 -3.08 -9.47 21.97
CA SER A 17 -3.03 -8.98 23.36
C SER A 17 -2.45 -7.56 23.45
N LYS A 18 -1.37 -7.28 22.71
CA LYS A 18 -0.80 -5.93 22.62
C LYS A 18 -1.77 -4.93 21.97
N PHE A 19 -2.40 -5.32 20.87
CA PHE A 19 -3.38 -4.50 20.15
C PHE A 19 -4.56 -4.09 21.03
N SER A 20 -5.11 -5.02 21.82
CA SER A 20 -6.20 -4.70 22.76
C SER A 20 -5.81 -3.68 23.83
N LYS A 21 -4.54 -3.60 24.22
CA LYS A 21 -4.05 -2.61 25.19
C LYS A 21 -3.94 -1.22 24.57
N ILE A 22 -3.36 -1.12 23.38
CA ILE A 22 -3.16 0.16 22.66
C ILE A 22 -4.49 0.80 22.30
N PHE A 23 -5.44 0.01 21.80
CA PHE A 23 -6.74 0.49 21.36
C PHE A 23 -7.81 0.24 22.42
N SER A 24 -7.51 0.50 23.68
CA SER A 24 -8.46 0.34 24.79
C SER A 24 -9.43 1.52 24.88
N ASP A 25 -8.98 2.73 24.58
CA ASP A 25 -9.79 3.95 24.60
C ASP A 25 -10.49 4.24 23.24
N ASN A 26 -11.58 5.00 23.30
CA ASN A 26 -12.39 5.32 22.12
C ASN A 26 -11.66 6.22 21.11
N LYS A 27 -10.83 7.16 21.58
CA LYS A 27 -10.16 8.14 20.71
C LYS A 27 -9.12 7.44 19.82
N SER A 28 -8.33 6.54 20.38
CA SER A 28 -7.36 5.73 19.64
C SER A 28 -8.04 4.82 18.61
N LYS A 29 -9.20 4.23 18.95
CA LYS A 29 -10.01 3.43 18.00
C LYS A 29 -10.53 4.27 16.84
N GLU A 30 -11.05 5.47 17.11
CA GLU A 30 -11.58 6.35 16.06
C GLU A 30 -10.50 6.80 15.09
N GLN A 31 -9.31 7.16 15.60
CA GLN A 31 -8.16 7.49 14.75
C GLN A 31 -7.74 6.30 13.88
N LEU A 32 -7.77 5.08 14.44
CA LEU A 32 -7.45 3.87 13.71
C LEU A 32 -8.47 3.61 12.61
N TYR A 33 -9.76 3.74 12.90
CA TYR A 33 -10.82 3.55 11.91
C TYR A 33 -10.76 4.59 10.80
N LYS A 34 -10.44 5.86 11.11
CA LYS A 34 -10.24 6.90 10.09
C LYS A 34 -9.09 6.51 9.14
N TRP A 35 -7.97 6.05 9.67
CA TRP A 35 -6.85 5.60 8.84
C TRP A 35 -7.17 4.35 8.03
N LEU A 36 -7.79 3.34 8.66
CA LEU A 36 -8.18 2.09 8.01
C LEU A 36 -9.17 2.31 6.87
N LYS A 37 -10.12 3.24 7.02
CA LYS A 37 -11.10 3.59 5.99
C LYS A 37 -10.40 3.94 4.67
N SER A 38 -9.47 4.89 4.72
CA SER A 38 -8.72 5.35 3.56
C SER A 38 -7.75 4.27 3.04
N GLU A 39 -7.08 3.55 3.94
CA GLU A 39 -6.09 2.53 3.56
C GLU A 39 -6.72 1.31 2.89
N LEU A 40 -7.82 0.80 3.44
CA LEU A 40 -8.52 -0.36 2.89
C LEU A 40 -9.22 -0.01 1.59
N ALA A 41 -9.81 1.18 1.46
CA ALA A 41 -10.37 1.63 0.18
C ALA A 41 -9.32 1.68 -0.93
N TYR A 42 -8.13 2.22 -0.65
CA TYR A 42 -7.03 2.26 -1.61
C TYR A 42 -6.54 0.84 -1.98
N THR A 43 -6.18 0.05 -0.98
CA THR A 43 -5.55 -1.25 -1.20
C THR A 43 -6.50 -2.27 -1.82
N SER A 44 -7.76 -2.32 -1.36
CA SER A 44 -8.78 -3.23 -1.86
C SER A 44 -9.17 -2.91 -3.31
N ASN A 45 -9.41 -1.65 -3.65
CA ASN A 45 -9.81 -1.29 -5.02
C ASN A 45 -8.65 -1.46 -6.00
N ASN A 46 -7.41 -1.18 -5.58
CA ASN A 46 -6.25 -1.36 -6.45
C ASN A 46 -6.00 -2.83 -6.84
N ILE A 47 -6.33 -3.78 -5.95
CA ILE A 47 -6.30 -5.22 -6.27
C ILE A 47 -7.24 -5.55 -7.43
N GLU A 48 -8.38 -4.86 -7.54
CA GLU A 48 -9.36 -5.04 -8.62
C GLU A 48 -9.03 -4.22 -9.88
N GLY A 49 -7.92 -3.46 -9.88
CA GLY A 49 -7.46 -2.70 -11.06
C GLY A 49 -7.72 -1.19 -11.00
N ASN A 50 -8.28 -0.68 -9.90
CA ASN A 50 -8.45 0.75 -9.72
C ASN A 50 -7.10 1.49 -9.72
N THR A 51 -7.02 2.57 -10.49
CA THR A 51 -5.77 3.29 -10.77
C THR A 51 -5.48 4.46 -9.84
N LEU A 52 -6.37 4.79 -8.89
CA LEU A 52 -6.12 5.86 -7.92
C LEU A 52 -4.86 5.58 -7.10
N THR A 53 -4.07 6.61 -6.87
CA THR A 53 -2.96 6.55 -5.90
C THR A 53 -3.51 6.67 -4.49
N ARG A 54 -2.74 6.22 -3.51
CA ARG A 54 -3.08 6.35 -2.08
C ARG A 54 -3.44 7.79 -1.68
N LYS A 55 -2.77 8.78 -2.27
CA LYS A 55 -3.04 10.20 -2.01
C LYS A 55 -4.37 10.65 -2.61
N GLU A 56 -4.65 10.30 -3.86
CA GLU A 56 -5.93 10.64 -4.50
C GLU A 56 -7.11 9.94 -3.82
N THR A 57 -6.97 8.66 -3.46
CA THR A 57 -7.99 7.94 -2.68
C THR A 57 -8.29 8.64 -1.35
N ARG A 58 -7.25 9.12 -0.67
CA ARG A 58 -7.42 9.87 0.57
C ARG A 58 -8.14 11.20 0.34
N LEU A 59 -7.73 11.97 -0.69
CA LEU A 59 -8.32 13.27 -1.01
C LEU A 59 -9.81 13.16 -1.37
N VAL A 60 -10.20 12.14 -2.15
CA VAL A 60 -11.62 11.96 -2.49
C VAL A 60 -12.46 11.52 -1.30
N ILE A 61 -11.92 10.71 -0.38
CA ILE A 61 -12.65 10.23 0.80
C ILE A 61 -12.75 11.31 1.89
N GLU A 62 -11.69 12.11 2.08
CA GLU A 62 -11.61 13.07 3.20
C GLU A 62 -12.09 14.47 2.82
N GLU A 63 -11.92 14.89 1.56
CA GLU A 63 -12.14 16.28 1.12
C GLU A 63 -13.10 16.39 -0.08
N ASP A 64 -13.66 15.28 -0.58
CA ASP A 64 -14.48 15.21 -1.80
C ASP A 64 -13.78 15.78 -3.06
N ILE A 65 -12.45 15.78 -3.08
CA ILE A 65 -11.65 16.31 -4.19
C ILE A 65 -11.33 15.20 -5.19
N THR A 66 -11.72 15.41 -6.45
CA THR A 66 -11.37 14.55 -7.59
C THR A 66 -10.35 15.23 -8.51
N SER A 67 -9.66 14.45 -9.34
CA SER A 67 -8.85 14.97 -10.44
C SER A 67 -9.42 14.49 -11.78
N SER A 68 -9.29 15.30 -12.83
CA SER A 68 -9.82 14.98 -14.16
C SER A 68 -9.02 13.92 -14.92
N SER A 69 -7.95 13.38 -14.33
CA SER A 69 -6.99 12.49 -15.01
C SER A 69 -7.38 11.01 -15.00
N LYS A 70 -8.43 10.61 -14.27
CA LYS A 70 -8.81 9.20 -14.10
C LYS A 70 -10.32 8.99 -14.26
N PRO A 71 -10.78 7.76 -14.56
CA PRO A 71 -12.20 7.48 -14.71
C PRO A 71 -12.98 7.81 -13.43
N PHE A 72 -14.13 8.48 -13.58
CA PHE A 72 -15.01 8.83 -12.45
C PHE A 72 -15.39 7.62 -11.60
N VAL A 73 -15.65 6.48 -12.24
CA VAL A 73 -15.97 5.21 -11.57
C VAL A 73 -14.92 4.85 -10.51
N HIS A 74 -13.63 5.09 -10.75
CA HIS A 74 -12.57 4.77 -9.78
C HIS A 74 -12.67 5.63 -8.50
N TYR A 75 -13.11 6.88 -8.62
CA TYR A 75 -13.39 7.76 -7.47
C TYR A 75 -14.64 7.27 -6.74
N GLN A 76 -15.70 6.92 -7.48
CA GLN A 76 -16.93 6.38 -6.91
C GLN A 76 -16.67 5.08 -6.14
N GLU A 77 -15.85 4.16 -6.67
CA GLU A 77 -15.45 2.93 -5.97
C GLU A 77 -14.73 3.21 -4.65
N ALA A 78 -13.87 4.22 -4.60
CA ALA A 78 -13.16 4.60 -3.38
C ALA A 78 -14.14 5.13 -2.32
N VAL A 79 -15.06 6.01 -2.72
CA VAL A 79 -16.12 6.54 -1.85
C VAL A 79 -17.06 5.43 -1.38
N ASN A 80 -17.47 4.53 -2.28
CA ASN A 80 -18.35 3.41 -1.97
C ASN A 80 -17.71 2.42 -0.98
N HIS A 81 -16.43 2.09 -1.19
CA HIS A 81 -15.69 1.26 -0.24
C HIS A 81 -15.56 1.94 1.13
N ALA A 82 -15.35 3.25 1.18
CA ALA A 82 -15.33 4.01 2.44
C ALA A 82 -16.68 3.97 3.15
N LYS A 83 -17.80 4.14 2.43
CA LYS A 83 -19.16 4.02 2.97
C LYS A 83 -19.49 2.61 3.44
N ALA A 84 -19.03 1.59 2.71
CA ALA A 84 -19.17 0.20 3.13
C ALA A 84 -18.33 -0.10 4.39
N PHE A 85 -17.16 0.52 4.52
CA PHE A 85 -16.36 0.45 5.73
C PHE A 85 -17.08 1.09 6.93
N ASP A 86 -17.69 2.26 6.76
CA ASP A 86 -18.49 2.88 7.83
C ASP A 86 -19.63 1.98 8.30
N TYR A 87 -20.33 1.33 7.37
CA TYR A 87 -21.38 0.38 7.71
C TYR A 87 -20.88 -0.79 8.55
N ILE A 88 -19.72 -1.38 8.22
CA ILE A 88 -19.19 -2.48 9.06
C ILE A 88 -18.78 -1.97 10.46
N ILE A 89 -18.34 -0.72 10.59
CA ILE A 89 -18.08 -0.11 11.91
C ILE A 89 -19.38 0.06 12.70
N ASP A 90 -20.48 0.44 12.06
CA ASP A 90 -21.79 0.55 12.71
C ASP A 90 -22.32 -0.81 13.17
N ILE A 91 -22.10 -1.87 12.39
CA ILE A 91 -22.40 -3.25 12.78
C ILE A 91 -21.59 -3.66 14.01
N LEU A 92 -20.30 -3.33 14.07
CA LEU A 92 -19.45 -3.61 15.23
C LEU A 92 -19.91 -2.87 16.49
N LYS A 93 -20.29 -1.59 16.36
CA LYS A 93 -20.77 -0.78 17.49
C LYS A 93 -22.11 -1.26 18.04
N SER A 94 -22.98 -1.79 17.17
CA SER A 94 -24.30 -2.31 17.55
C SER A 94 -24.31 -3.79 17.95
N ASP A 95 -23.13 -4.44 17.94
CA ASP A 95 -22.93 -5.87 18.19
C ASP A 95 -23.92 -6.79 17.47
N LYS A 96 -24.32 -6.41 16.25
CA LYS A 96 -25.26 -7.21 15.47
C LYS A 96 -24.62 -8.51 15.00
N ASN A 97 -25.44 -9.55 14.87
CA ASN A 97 -25.04 -10.80 14.22
C ASN A 97 -24.78 -10.54 12.73
N ILE A 98 -23.76 -11.22 12.20
CA ILE A 98 -23.39 -11.10 10.79
C ILE A 98 -24.24 -12.10 10.01
N THR A 99 -25.24 -11.59 9.32
CA THR A 99 -26.21 -12.38 8.55
C THR A 99 -26.04 -12.16 7.05
N GLU A 100 -26.82 -12.89 6.26
CA GLU A 100 -26.93 -12.69 4.82
C GLU A 100 -27.18 -11.24 4.43
N ASN A 101 -28.13 -10.58 5.11
CA ASN A 101 -28.48 -9.18 4.87
C ASN A 101 -27.29 -8.23 5.06
N VAL A 102 -26.40 -8.50 6.03
CA VAL A 102 -25.19 -7.69 6.23
C VAL A 102 -24.29 -7.74 5.00
N VAL A 103 -24.13 -8.92 4.40
CA VAL A 103 -23.31 -9.09 3.19
C VAL A 103 -23.97 -8.47 1.97
N LEU A 104 -25.29 -8.61 1.82
CA LEU A 104 -26.04 -7.94 0.75
C LEU A 104 -25.94 -6.41 0.88
N ASP A 105 -26.01 -5.86 2.10
CA ASP A 105 -25.87 -4.43 2.37
C ASP A 105 -24.45 -3.91 2.10
N ILE A 106 -23.41 -4.68 2.47
CA ILE A 106 -22.02 -4.36 2.11
C ILE A 106 -21.91 -4.28 0.60
N HIS A 107 -22.40 -5.29 -0.12
CA HIS A 107 -22.36 -5.35 -1.57
C HIS A 107 -23.14 -4.20 -2.22
N LYS A 108 -24.33 -3.90 -1.70
CA LYS A 108 -25.15 -2.77 -2.15
C LYS A 108 -24.39 -1.44 -2.04
N LYS A 109 -23.70 -1.21 -0.93
CA LYS A 109 -22.88 0.01 -0.73
C LYS A 109 -21.69 0.06 -1.67
N LEU A 110 -21.07 -1.08 -1.98
CA LEU A 110 -19.94 -1.16 -2.91
C LEU A 110 -20.34 -0.79 -4.35
N LEU A 111 -21.50 -1.22 -4.82
CA LEU A 111 -21.95 -1.00 -6.21
C LEU A 111 -22.87 0.20 -6.41
N SER A 112 -23.31 0.88 -5.34
CA SER A 112 -24.25 1.99 -5.46
C SER A 112 -23.72 3.11 -6.37
N GLY A 113 -24.50 3.53 -7.36
CA GLY A 113 -24.11 4.52 -8.37
C GLY A 113 -23.08 4.03 -9.39
N ILE A 114 -22.77 2.73 -9.41
CA ILE A 114 -21.92 2.06 -10.40
C ILE A 114 -22.74 1.01 -11.16
N ASP A 115 -23.41 0.12 -10.42
CA ASP A 115 -24.28 -0.92 -10.94
C ASP A 115 -25.43 -1.17 -9.94
N ASP A 116 -26.36 -0.21 -9.88
CA ASP A 116 -27.49 -0.24 -8.94
C ASP A 116 -28.44 -1.42 -9.19
N TYR A 117 -28.47 -1.96 -10.41
CA TYR A 117 -29.33 -3.09 -10.76
C TYR A 117 -28.90 -4.39 -10.06
N ASN A 118 -27.58 -4.62 -9.95
CA ASN A 118 -27.04 -5.80 -9.27
C ASN A 118 -26.64 -5.53 -7.81
N ALA A 119 -26.68 -4.27 -7.36
CA ALA A 119 -26.27 -3.86 -6.02
C ALA A 119 -27.09 -4.56 -4.92
N GLY A 120 -26.43 -5.42 -4.15
CA GLY A 120 -27.05 -6.19 -3.05
C GLY A 120 -27.89 -7.38 -3.49
N PHE A 121 -27.75 -7.86 -4.73
CA PHE A 121 -28.46 -9.05 -5.22
C PHE A 121 -27.49 -10.11 -5.71
N TYR A 122 -27.80 -11.39 -5.44
CA TYR A 122 -27.04 -12.49 -6.03
C TYR A 122 -27.17 -12.52 -7.54
N ARG A 123 -26.11 -12.96 -8.20
CA ARG A 123 -26.10 -13.11 -9.65
C ARG A 123 -27.14 -14.14 -10.08
N ASN A 124 -27.83 -13.83 -11.16
CA ASN A 124 -28.76 -14.73 -11.84
C ASN A 124 -28.13 -15.37 -13.10
N CYS A 125 -26.90 -14.97 -13.47
CA CYS A 125 -26.19 -15.45 -14.65
C CYS A 125 -24.81 -16.04 -14.31
N PRO A 126 -24.30 -16.99 -15.11
CA PRO A 126 -22.95 -17.51 -14.93
C PRO A 126 -21.90 -16.40 -15.10
N VAL A 127 -20.89 -16.41 -14.24
CA VAL A 127 -19.76 -15.49 -14.31
C VAL A 127 -18.45 -16.25 -14.39
N ARG A 128 -17.39 -15.59 -14.89
CA ARG A 128 -16.04 -16.14 -14.99
C ARG A 128 -15.03 -15.15 -14.43
N ILE A 129 -13.98 -15.67 -13.80
CA ILE A 129 -12.84 -14.89 -13.36
C ILE A 129 -11.88 -14.76 -14.54
N SER A 130 -11.68 -13.53 -15.02
CA SER A 130 -10.79 -13.28 -16.15
C SER A 130 -9.36 -13.78 -15.86
N GLY A 131 -8.81 -14.58 -16.77
CA GLY A 131 -7.47 -15.14 -16.65
C GLY A 131 -7.33 -16.32 -15.70
N SER A 132 -8.43 -16.85 -15.14
CA SER A 132 -8.42 -18.04 -14.28
C SER A 132 -9.12 -19.24 -14.92
N ARG A 133 -8.71 -20.45 -14.54
CA ARG A 133 -9.36 -21.72 -14.95
C ARG A 133 -10.45 -22.20 -13.98
N VAL A 134 -10.69 -21.47 -12.90
CA VAL A 134 -11.66 -21.86 -11.87
C VAL A 134 -13.08 -21.80 -12.44
N ILE A 135 -13.82 -22.89 -12.27
CA ILE A 135 -15.22 -22.98 -12.63
C ILE A 135 -16.06 -22.63 -11.40
N LEU A 136 -16.85 -21.58 -11.52
CA LEU A 136 -17.71 -21.11 -10.43
C LEU A 136 -19.04 -21.87 -10.38
N PRO A 137 -19.71 -21.93 -9.21
CA PRO A 137 -21.00 -22.60 -9.08
C PRO A 137 -22.06 -22.05 -10.04
N ASN A 138 -23.04 -22.89 -10.38
CA ASN A 138 -24.22 -22.43 -11.13
C ASN A 138 -24.99 -21.37 -10.31
N PRO A 139 -25.43 -20.24 -10.92
CA PRO A 139 -26.19 -19.19 -10.23
C PRO A 139 -27.39 -19.70 -9.41
N ILE A 140 -28.09 -20.71 -9.92
CA ILE A 140 -29.27 -21.30 -9.25
C ILE A 140 -28.92 -21.90 -7.88
N LYS A 141 -27.67 -22.35 -7.71
CA LYS A 141 -27.18 -22.92 -6.45
C LYS A 141 -26.70 -21.86 -5.45
N VAL A 142 -26.43 -20.64 -5.90
CA VAL A 142 -25.82 -19.58 -5.06
C VAL A 142 -26.64 -19.29 -3.80
N PRO A 143 -27.98 -19.13 -3.84
CA PRO A 143 -28.75 -18.87 -2.62
C PRO A 143 -28.61 -19.97 -1.57
N ASN A 144 -28.62 -21.24 -1.98
CA ASN A 144 -28.44 -22.35 -1.05
C ASN A 144 -27.01 -22.41 -0.51
N LEU A 145 -26.00 -22.24 -1.37
CA LEU A 145 -24.60 -22.20 -0.94
C LEU A 145 -24.32 -21.05 0.04
N MET A 146 -24.97 -19.91 -0.15
CA MET A 146 -24.86 -18.77 0.76
C MET A 146 -25.58 -19.02 2.08
N ARG A 147 -26.73 -19.70 2.07
CA ARG A 147 -27.38 -20.18 3.31
C ARG A 147 -26.43 -21.08 4.11
N ASP A 148 -25.90 -22.12 3.48
CA ASP A 148 -24.95 -23.06 4.10
C ASP A 148 -23.65 -22.37 4.54
N PHE A 149 -23.27 -21.29 3.85
CA PHE A 149 -22.11 -20.48 4.21
C PHE A 149 -22.30 -19.76 5.55
N PHE A 150 -23.48 -19.22 5.82
CA PHE A 150 -23.76 -18.52 7.10
C PHE A 150 -23.96 -19.47 8.28
N GLU A 151 -24.32 -20.73 8.05
CA GLU A 151 -24.39 -21.74 9.13
C GLU A 151 -23.03 -21.99 9.81
N LYS A 152 -21.93 -21.62 9.15
CA LYS A 152 -20.56 -21.73 9.68
C LYS A 152 -20.17 -20.59 10.63
N PHE A 153 -21.01 -19.56 10.77
CA PHE A 153 -20.70 -18.38 11.58
C PHE A 153 -21.04 -18.68 13.05
N ASP A 154 -20.11 -19.31 13.75
CA ASP A 154 -20.21 -19.57 15.19
C ASP A 154 -19.59 -18.42 16.01
N ASN A 155 -19.99 -18.31 17.28
CA ASN A 155 -19.45 -17.35 18.25
C ASN A 155 -17.97 -17.63 18.58
N ASN A 156 -17.48 -18.86 18.42
CA ASN A 156 -16.11 -19.27 18.74
C ASN A 156 -15.21 -19.40 17.51
N ILE A 157 -15.37 -18.51 16.54
CA ILE A 157 -14.64 -18.56 15.28
C ILE A 157 -13.13 -18.25 15.45
N THR A 158 -12.26 -19.11 14.91
CA THR A 158 -10.80 -18.89 14.94
C THR A 158 -10.33 -17.96 13.81
N VAL A 159 -9.07 -17.53 13.85
CA VAL A 159 -8.48 -16.71 12.78
C VAL A 159 -8.45 -17.50 11.46
N GLU A 160 -8.13 -18.78 11.56
CA GLU A 160 -8.09 -19.71 10.44
C GLU A 160 -9.47 -19.90 9.82
N ASP A 161 -10.52 -20.00 10.65
CA ASP A 161 -11.90 -20.07 10.17
C ASP A 161 -12.31 -18.79 9.44
N ILE A 162 -11.95 -17.61 9.95
CA ILE A 162 -12.24 -16.34 9.26
C ILE A 162 -11.53 -16.27 7.89
N ILE A 163 -10.27 -16.71 7.83
CA ILE A 163 -9.52 -16.80 6.56
C ILE A 163 -10.18 -17.81 5.61
N LYS A 164 -10.67 -18.95 6.13
CA LYS A 164 -11.40 -19.94 5.35
C LYS A 164 -12.73 -19.39 4.83
N ILE A 165 -13.48 -18.65 5.65
CA ILE A 165 -14.72 -17.96 5.25
C ILE A 165 -14.45 -17.02 4.08
N HIS A 166 -13.34 -16.26 4.11
CA HIS A 166 -12.98 -15.43 2.96
C HIS A 166 -12.80 -16.28 1.69
N LEU A 167 -12.05 -17.40 1.77
CA LEU A 167 -11.84 -18.29 0.63
C LEU A 167 -13.13 -18.93 0.12
N ASP A 168 -13.99 -19.40 1.03
CA ASP A 168 -15.28 -20.00 0.71
C ASP A 168 -16.17 -18.98 -0.02
N PHE A 169 -16.21 -17.72 0.46
CA PHE A 169 -16.99 -16.66 -0.14
C PHE A 169 -16.55 -16.36 -1.59
N VAL A 170 -15.25 -16.18 -1.84
CA VAL A 170 -14.75 -15.91 -3.20
C VAL A 170 -14.89 -17.11 -4.15
N SER A 171 -15.03 -18.32 -3.59
CA SER A 171 -15.26 -19.55 -4.33
C SER A 171 -16.73 -19.77 -4.68
N ILE A 172 -17.67 -19.36 -3.82
CA ILE A 172 -19.10 -19.29 -4.15
C ILE A 172 -19.32 -18.20 -5.21
N HIS A 173 -18.64 -17.07 -5.05
CA HIS A 173 -18.67 -15.92 -5.95
C HIS A 173 -20.12 -15.44 -6.20
N PRO A 174 -20.84 -15.00 -5.16
CA PRO A 174 -22.29 -14.86 -5.20
C PRO A 174 -22.79 -13.69 -6.06
N PHE A 175 -21.95 -12.71 -6.39
CA PHE A 175 -22.34 -11.48 -7.09
C PHE A 175 -21.80 -11.42 -8.53
N SER A 176 -22.36 -10.54 -9.36
CA SER A 176 -21.90 -10.30 -10.73
C SER A 176 -20.53 -9.61 -10.77
N ASP A 177 -20.30 -8.65 -9.86
CA ASP A 177 -19.04 -7.97 -9.61
C ASP A 177 -18.87 -7.72 -8.10
N GLY A 178 -17.75 -7.15 -7.65
CA GLY A 178 -17.56 -6.72 -6.27
C GLY A 178 -17.21 -7.84 -5.29
N ASN A 179 -17.18 -9.10 -5.72
CA ASN A 179 -16.93 -10.26 -4.87
C ASN A 179 -15.64 -10.15 -4.05
N GLY A 180 -14.52 -9.75 -4.67
CA GLY A 180 -13.24 -9.59 -3.96
C GLY A 180 -13.29 -8.49 -2.88
N ARG A 181 -13.88 -7.34 -3.20
CA ARG A 181 -14.05 -6.19 -2.27
C ARG A 181 -14.96 -6.57 -1.11
N CYS A 182 -16.08 -7.21 -1.40
CA CYS A 182 -17.04 -7.69 -0.40
C CYS A 182 -16.43 -8.75 0.52
N ALA A 183 -15.69 -9.73 -0.03
CA ALA A 183 -15.01 -10.77 0.74
C ALA A 183 -14.03 -10.20 1.76
N ARG A 184 -13.22 -9.22 1.34
CA ARG A 184 -12.23 -8.57 2.21
C ARG A 184 -12.89 -7.74 3.32
N LEU A 185 -13.98 -7.04 3.01
CA LEU A 185 -14.75 -6.30 4.02
C LEU A 185 -15.42 -7.24 5.03
N LEU A 186 -16.04 -8.34 4.58
CA LEU A 186 -16.64 -9.35 5.45
C LEU A 186 -15.61 -10.01 6.35
N MET A 187 -14.46 -10.41 5.80
CA MET A 187 -13.34 -10.96 6.55
C MET A 187 -12.85 -9.98 7.61
N ASN A 188 -12.68 -8.71 7.26
CA ASN A 188 -12.22 -7.69 8.20
C ASN A 188 -13.26 -7.38 9.28
N LEU A 189 -14.55 -7.38 8.95
CA LEU A 189 -15.63 -7.28 9.93
C LEU A 189 -15.55 -8.42 10.96
N LEU A 190 -15.38 -9.66 10.51
CA LEU A 190 -15.22 -10.83 11.40
C LEU A 190 -13.97 -10.74 12.27
N LEU A 191 -12.82 -10.34 11.71
CA LEU A 191 -11.58 -10.14 12.46
C LEU A 191 -11.77 -9.09 13.56
N MET A 192 -12.35 -7.95 13.21
CA MET A 192 -12.58 -6.84 14.14
C MET A 192 -13.58 -7.21 15.24
N LYS A 193 -14.66 -7.95 14.89
CA LYS A 193 -15.61 -8.47 15.88
C LYS A 193 -14.92 -9.39 16.90
N ASN A 194 -13.90 -10.12 16.46
CA ASN A 194 -13.07 -10.98 17.30
C ASN A 194 -11.86 -10.28 17.95
N GLY A 195 -11.80 -8.95 17.94
CA GLY A 195 -10.75 -8.16 18.59
C GLY A 195 -9.38 -8.24 17.90
N LEU A 196 -9.35 -8.57 16.61
CA LEU A 196 -8.15 -8.56 15.77
C LEU A 196 -8.12 -7.30 14.90
N CYS A 197 -6.94 -6.97 14.37
CA CYS A 197 -6.85 -5.92 13.36
C CYS A 197 -7.29 -6.45 11.97
N PRO A 198 -7.75 -5.56 11.07
CA PRO A 198 -7.99 -5.91 9.67
C PRO A 198 -6.73 -6.37 8.95
N ILE A 199 -6.90 -7.29 7.99
CA ILE A 199 -5.83 -7.66 7.05
C ILE A 199 -5.75 -6.63 5.93
N ILE A 200 -4.55 -6.09 5.73
CA ILE A 200 -4.23 -5.15 4.65
C ILE A 200 -3.39 -5.87 3.59
N ILE A 201 -4.01 -6.14 2.44
CA ILE A 201 -3.32 -6.75 1.29
C ILE A 201 -2.84 -5.63 0.38
N ARG A 202 -1.53 -5.42 0.30
CA ARG A 202 -0.97 -4.30 -0.48
C ARG A 202 -0.99 -4.60 -1.99
N PRO A 203 -1.06 -3.59 -2.87
CA PRO A 203 -0.95 -3.75 -4.33
C PRO A 203 0.18 -4.66 -4.81
N ARG A 204 1.37 -4.52 -4.20
CA ARG A 204 2.54 -5.35 -4.50
C ARG A 204 2.35 -6.85 -4.23
N ASP A 205 1.42 -7.20 -3.34
CA ASP A 205 1.12 -8.58 -2.97
C ASP A 205 0.00 -9.18 -3.85
N ARG A 206 -0.60 -8.40 -4.76
CA ARG A 206 -1.74 -8.82 -5.62
C ARG A 206 -1.52 -10.17 -6.29
N LYS A 207 -0.40 -10.35 -6.99
CA LYS A 207 -0.11 -11.60 -7.72
C LYS A 207 -0.05 -12.80 -6.77
N ARG A 208 0.60 -12.64 -5.62
CA ARG A 208 0.72 -13.72 -4.61
C ARG A 208 -0.64 -14.06 -4.03
N TYR A 209 -1.44 -13.05 -3.71
CA TYR A 209 -2.79 -13.21 -3.19
C TYR A 209 -3.70 -13.96 -4.18
N ILE A 210 -3.81 -13.48 -5.42
CA ILE A 210 -4.68 -14.10 -6.45
C ILE A 210 -4.23 -15.54 -6.75
N ASN A 211 -2.93 -15.77 -6.94
CA ASN A 211 -2.41 -17.10 -7.22
C ASN A 211 -2.65 -18.08 -6.07
N SER A 212 -2.58 -17.60 -4.81
CA SER A 212 -2.85 -18.45 -3.64
C SER A 212 -4.33 -18.86 -3.53
N ILE A 213 -5.26 -17.98 -3.92
CA ILE A 213 -6.69 -18.30 -4.01
C ILE A 213 -6.93 -19.30 -5.13
N GLU A 214 -6.41 -19.03 -6.33
CA GLU A 214 -6.63 -19.91 -7.48
C GLU A 214 -6.08 -21.32 -7.22
N ARG A 215 -4.88 -21.44 -6.64
CA ARG A 215 -4.33 -22.73 -6.23
C ARG A 215 -5.28 -23.45 -5.26
N ALA A 216 -5.72 -22.76 -4.21
CA ALA A 216 -6.63 -23.35 -3.22
C ALA A 216 -7.97 -23.81 -3.82
N GLN A 217 -8.46 -23.12 -4.86
CA GLN A 217 -9.67 -23.48 -5.60
C GLN A 217 -9.47 -24.67 -6.55
N LEU A 218 -8.27 -24.86 -7.10
CA LEU A 218 -7.98 -25.91 -8.08
C LEU A 218 -7.45 -27.22 -7.47
N THR A 219 -6.73 -27.16 -6.34
CA THR A 219 -5.99 -28.32 -5.82
C THR A 219 -6.40 -28.75 -4.41
N GLU A 220 -7.45 -28.16 -3.85
CA GLU A 220 -7.94 -28.31 -2.45
C GLU A 220 -6.91 -27.99 -1.33
N ASP A 221 -5.62 -27.90 -1.67
CA ASP A 221 -4.52 -27.45 -0.83
C ASP A 221 -4.62 -25.95 -0.54
N ARG A 222 -5.04 -25.64 0.68
CA ARG A 222 -5.22 -24.26 1.19
C ARG A 222 -3.99 -23.73 1.91
N THR A 223 -2.89 -24.50 1.96
CA THR A 223 -1.73 -24.21 2.83
C THR A 223 -1.06 -22.88 2.46
N ASP A 224 -0.84 -22.64 1.17
CA ASP A 224 -0.19 -21.42 0.69
C ASP A 224 -1.04 -20.18 0.95
N TYR A 225 -2.36 -20.30 0.73
CA TYR A 225 -3.33 -19.25 1.01
C TYR A 225 -3.37 -18.91 2.51
N LEU A 226 -3.50 -19.91 3.38
CA LEU A 226 -3.54 -19.71 4.83
C LEU A 226 -2.25 -19.05 5.34
N LYS A 227 -1.07 -19.54 4.93
CA LYS A 227 0.22 -18.93 5.30
C LYS A 227 0.33 -17.49 4.82
N PHE A 228 -0.09 -17.21 3.58
CA PHE A 228 -0.08 -15.87 3.03
C PHE A 228 -0.95 -14.92 3.87
N MET A 229 -2.20 -15.32 4.15
CA MET A 229 -3.15 -14.49 4.90
C MET A 229 -2.72 -14.27 6.35
N LEU A 230 -2.24 -15.31 7.05
CA LEU A 230 -1.69 -15.17 8.40
C LEU A 230 -0.46 -14.26 8.43
N SER A 231 0.44 -14.37 7.45
CA SER A 231 1.57 -13.45 7.30
C SER A 231 1.09 -12.01 7.10
N ARG A 232 0.09 -11.78 6.25
CA ARG A 232 -0.48 -10.43 6.05
C ARG A 232 -1.16 -9.89 7.29
N LEU A 233 -1.86 -10.72 8.06
CA LEU A 233 -2.42 -10.32 9.36
C LEU A 233 -1.33 -9.89 10.34
N SER A 234 -0.28 -10.72 10.49
CA SER A 234 0.87 -10.42 11.33
C SER A 234 1.54 -9.08 10.93
N HIS A 235 1.71 -8.82 9.63
CA HIS A 235 2.24 -7.55 9.13
C HIS A 235 1.28 -6.36 9.29
N SER A 236 -0.03 -6.60 9.30
CA SER A 236 -1.02 -5.55 9.52
C SER A 236 -0.96 -5.04 10.96
N PHE A 237 -0.79 -5.94 11.92
CA PHE A 237 -0.47 -5.57 13.31
C PHE A 237 0.79 -4.71 13.39
N ASP A 238 1.89 -5.13 12.77
CA ASP A 238 3.15 -4.37 12.79
C ASP A 238 2.98 -2.98 12.19
N THR A 239 2.27 -2.88 11.06
CA THR A 239 1.99 -1.61 10.40
C THR A 239 1.21 -0.68 11.32
N ILE A 240 0.23 -1.21 12.06
CA ILE A 240 -0.57 -0.41 13.00
C ILE A 240 0.26 -0.04 14.22
N PHE A 241 1.04 -0.95 14.79
CA PHE A 241 1.91 -0.63 15.92
C PHE A 241 2.92 0.47 15.56
N ASP A 242 3.54 0.41 14.38
CA ASP A 242 4.48 1.43 13.92
C ASP A 242 3.83 2.82 13.75
N ILE A 243 2.51 2.92 13.61
CA ILE A 243 1.78 4.20 13.51
C ILE A 243 1.54 4.81 14.90
N TYR A 244 1.18 3.99 15.89
CA TYR A 244 0.72 4.44 17.22
C TYR A 244 1.79 4.38 18.30
N GLU A 245 2.68 3.41 18.19
CA GLU A 245 3.94 3.34 18.89
C GLU A 245 5.02 3.40 17.82
N PRO A 246 5.20 4.55 17.13
CA PRO A 246 6.36 4.70 16.27
C PRO A 246 7.54 4.31 17.13
N LYS A 247 8.29 3.29 16.69
CA LYS A 247 9.44 2.80 17.44
C LYS A 247 10.20 4.05 17.83
N LYS A 248 10.25 4.34 19.14
CA LYS A 248 11.36 5.09 19.67
C LYS A 248 12.52 4.19 19.28
N GLU A 249 13.15 4.45 18.14
CA GLU A 249 14.50 3.94 17.96
C GLU A 249 15.19 4.32 19.26
N ASP A 250 15.76 3.34 19.96
CA ASP A 250 16.62 3.62 21.09
C ASP A 250 17.55 4.75 20.67
N ILE A 251 17.26 5.96 21.12
CA ILE A 251 18.18 7.08 21.10
C ILE A 251 19.12 6.93 22.32
N ASP A 252 19.36 5.69 22.73
CA ASP A 252 20.43 5.33 23.65
C ASP A 252 21.77 5.20 22.89
N GLY A 253 21.71 5.16 21.54
CA GLY A 253 22.86 5.24 20.67
C GLY A 253 23.14 6.69 20.22
N LYS A 254 24.42 7.07 20.18
CA LYS A 254 24.90 8.36 19.70
C LYS A 254 24.41 8.61 18.26
N LEU A 255 23.38 9.42 18.09
CA LEU A 255 22.89 9.79 16.76
C LEU A 255 23.96 10.59 16.02
N MET A 256 24.08 10.32 14.74
CA MET A 256 25.09 10.95 13.90
C MET A 256 24.49 11.55 12.64
N THR A 257 25.09 12.65 12.19
CA THR A 257 24.69 13.31 10.96
C THR A 257 25.04 12.43 9.76
N ILE A 258 24.40 12.68 8.62
CA ILE A 258 24.68 11.94 7.38
C ILE A 258 26.17 11.86 7.01
N ALA A 259 26.96 12.90 7.32
CA ALA A 259 28.40 12.93 7.04
C ALA A 259 29.19 11.97 7.94
N LYS A 260 28.85 11.93 9.24
CA LYS A 260 29.46 10.98 10.18
C LYS A 260 29.03 9.55 9.89
N PHE A 261 27.76 9.35 9.52
CA PHE A 261 27.22 8.06 9.12
C PHE A 261 27.92 7.51 7.88
N ALA A 262 28.01 8.32 6.81
CA ALA A 262 28.71 8.00 5.58
C ALA A 262 30.17 7.58 5.84
N LYS A 263 30.89 8.31 6.70
CA LYS A 263 32.25 7.97 7.10
C LYS A 263 32.35 6.63 7.84
N ALA A 264 31.36 6.31 8.67
CA ALA A 264 31.38 5.09 9.47
C ALA A 264 31.05 3.81 8.68
N VAL A 265 30.29 3.92 7.59
CA VAL A 265 30.02 2.81 6.65
C VAL A 265 30.93 2.80 5.42
N ASP A 266 31.93 3.70 5.38
CA ASP A 266 32.84 3.90 4.24
C ASP A 266 32.14 4.07 2.88
N LEU A 267 31.11 4.93 2.85
CA LEU A 267 30.35 5.25 1.63
C LEU A 267 30.23 6.76 1.42
N PRO A 268 30.14 7.23 0.16
CA PRO A 268 29.83 8.64 -0.11
C PRO A 268 28.47 9.07 0.46
N VAL A 269 28.38 10.31 0.95
CA VAL A 269 27.12 10.92 1.43
C VAL A 269 26.02 10.88 0.36
N SER A 270 26.38 10.97 -0.92
CA SER A 270 25.47 10.84 -2.07
C SER A 270 24.77 9.48 -2.11
N THR A 271 25.49 8.39 -1.83
CA THR A 271 24.94 7.03 -1.75
C THR A 271 23.90 6.92 -0.64
N ILE A 272 24.21 7.47 0.53
CA ILE A 272 23.29 7.48 1.68
C ILE A 272 22.03 8.29 1.35
N ARG A 273 22.18 9.49 0.75
CA ARG A 273 21.04 10.31 0.30
C ARG A 273 20.18 9.58 -0.73
N TYR A 274 20.81 8.89 -1.67
CA TYR A 274 20.11 8.11 -2.68
C TYR A 274 19.31 6.98 -2.04
N TRP A 275 19.90 6.21 -1.13
CA TRP A 275 19.20 5.16 -0.40
C TRP A 275 18.02 5.69 0.41
N VAL A 276 18.14 6.88 1.02
CA VAL A 276 17.01 7.56 1.66
C VAL A 276 15.92 7.93 0.67
N LYS A 277 16.30 8.51 -0.48
CA LYS A 277 15.36 8.92 -1.54
C LYS A 277 14.55 7.75 -2.09
N ILE A 278 15.16 6.59 -2.28
CA ILE A 278 14.48 5.37 -2.77
C ILE A 278 13.84 4.54 -1.64
N GLY A 279 13.93 5.01 -0.39
CA GLY A 279 13.33 4.36 0.78
C GLY A 279 14.05 3.11 1.29
N LYS A 280 15.26 2.85 0.80
CA LYS A 280 16.11 1.71 1.18
C LYS A 280 16.80 1.91 2.53
N LEU A 281 17.07 3.17 2.89
CA LEU A 281 17.48 3.57 4.23
C LEU A 281 16.49 4.63 4.73
N LYS A 282 16.15 4.64 6.02
CA LYS A 282 15.33 5.70 6.60
C LYS A 282 16.11 6.39 7.71
N PRO A 283 16.18 7.72 7.74
CA PRO A 283 16.74 8.43 8.89
C PRO A 283 15.99 8.04 10.14
N THR A 284 16.73 7.93 11.24
CA THR A 284 16.16 7.65 12.56
C THR A 284 15.26 8.79 13.02
N MET A 285 15.71 10.02 12.80
CA MET A 285 14.90 11.22 12.99
C MET A 285 15.39 12.35 12.09
N TYR A 286 14.62 13.43 12.09
CA TYR A 286 15.05 14.72 11.58
C TYR A 286 15.18 15.70 12.75
N THR A 287 16.20 16.55 12.74
CA THR A 287 16.28 17.69 13.67
C THR A 287 15.21 18.73 13.32
N GLU A 288 14.91 19.66 14.22
CA GLU A 288 14.02 20.80 13.94
C GLU A 288 14.49 21.64 12.74
N SER A 289 15.81 21.69 12.52
CA SER A 289 16.47 22.31 11.37
C SER A 289 16.50 21.44 10.10
N GLY A 290 15.88 20.26 10.11
CA GLY A 290 15.71 19.38 8.95
C GLY A 290 16.88 18.45 8.63
N TYR A 291 17.88 18.30 9.52
CA TYR A 291 18.99 17.38 9.29
C TYR A 291 18.59 15.94 9.56
N MET A 292 18.98 15.03 8.65
CA MET A 292 18.81 13.59 8.82
C MET A 292 19.80 13.05 9.86
N MET A 293 19.27 12.36 10.85
CA MET A 293 20.03 11.69 11.89
C MET A 293 19.94 10.17 11.73
N PHE A 294 21.04 9.47 11.96
CA PHE A 294 21.17 8.02 11.80
C PHE A 294 21.77 7.40 13.05
N SER A 295 21.45 6.14 13.33
CA SER A 295 21.93 5.41 14.52
C SER A 295 23.04 4.41 14.20
N GLU A 296 23.87 4.08 15.20
CA GLU A 296 24.92 3.06 15.07
C GLU A 296 24.36 1.65 14.75
N LYS A 297 23.13 1.34 15.19
CA LYS A 297 22.45 0.08 14.83
C LYS A 297 22.24 -0.04 13.32
N GLN A 298 22.01 1.07 12.62
CA GLN A 298 21.87 1.07 11.15
C GLN A 298 23.21 0.77 10.45
N ILE A 299 24.34 1.17 11.03
CA ILE A 299 25.68 0.84 10.54
C ILE A 299 25.89 -0.67 10.63
N GLN A 300 25.65 -1.25 11.81
CA GLN A 300 25.79 -2.70 12.02
C GLN A 300 24.94 -3.50 11.02
N LYS A 301 23.70 -3.06 10.76
CA LYS A 301 22.82 -3.69 9.76
C LYS A 301 23.36 -3.61 8.33
N ILE A 302 23.98 -2.49 7.96
CA ILE A 302 24.59 -2.32 6.62
C ILE A 302 25.87 -3.16 6.51
N MET A 303 26.67 -3.25 7.58
CA MET A 303 27.96 -3.96 7.59
C MET A 303 27.83 -5.48 7.78
N GLN A 304 26.81 -5.98 8.50
CA GLN A 304 26.59 -7.43 8.70
C GLN A 304 25.96 -8.13 7.49
N ASN A 305 25.33 -7.39 6.57
CA ASN A 305 24.58 -7.94 5.43
C ASN A 305 25.36 -7.95 4.11
N ASP A 306 26.67 -8.15 4.12
CA ASP A 306 27.53 -8.16 2.90
C ASP A 306 27.23 -9.33 1.92
N GLN A 307 26.25 -10.20 2.24
CA GLN A 307 25.74 -11.26 1.36
C GLN A 307 24.36 -10.96 0.73
N ASP A 308 23.69 -9.86 1.10
CA ASP A 308 22.38 -9.51 0.56
C ASP A 308 22.53 -8.59 -0.67
N LYS A 309 22.02 -9.02 -1.83
CA LYS A 309 22.11 -8.30 -3.12
C LYS A 309 21.51 -6.89 -3.07
N ASP A 310 20.70 -6.59 -2.05
CA ASP A 310 20.01 -5.31 -1.90
C ASP A 310 20.96 -4.12 -1.69
N PHE A 311 22.18 -4.30 -1.14
CA PHE A 311 23.13 -3.21 -0.86
C PHE A 311 24.31 -3.07 -1.84
N GLN A 312 24.29 -3.78 -2.98
CA GLN A 312 25.43 -3.86 -3.93
C GLN A 312 25.73 -2.60 -4.78
N ILE A 313 24.87 -1.57 -4.76
CA ILE A 313 25.19 -0.32 -5.48
C ILE A 313 26.17 0.50 -4.64
N LYS A 314 27.46 0.19 -4.77
CA LYS A 314 28.58 1.03 -4.32
C LYS A 314 28.86 2.04 -5.43
N PHE A 315 28.46 3.30 -5.24
CA PHE A 315 28.94 4.36 -6.12
C PHE A 315 30.39 4.64 -5.71
N GLU A 316 31.36 4.08 -6.42
CA GLU A 316 32.73 4.60 -6.38
C GLU A 316 32.68 6.06 -6.84
N ASP A 317 33.49 6.93 -6.23
CA ASP A 317 33.49 8.40 -6.40
C ASP A 317 33.71 8.94 -7.83
N LYS A 318 33.63 8.10 -8.88
CA LYS A 318 33.79 8.45 -10.30
C LYS A 318 32.51 8.91 -11.02
N SER A 319 31.45 9.27 -10.28
CA SER A 319 30.18 9.71 -10.87
C SER A 319 30.24 11.07 -11.60
N TRP A 320 31.13 11.98 -11.20
CA TRP A 320 31.17 13.30 -11.82
C TRP A 320 31.79 13.28 -13.23
N ASP A 321 32.86 12.51 -13.43
CA ASP A 321 33.57 12.48 -14.72
C ASP A 321 32.77 11.76 -15.81
N LEU A 322 32.03 10.71 -15.44
CA LEU A 322 31.15 9.99 -16.36
C LEU A 322 29.95 10.83 -16.79
N VAL A 323 29.33 11.57 -15.86
CA VAL A 323 28.18 12.43 -16.16
C VAL A 323 28.62 13.67 -16.96
N LEU A 324 29.79 14.24 -16.68
CA LEU A 324 30.34 15.36 -17.45
C LEU A 324 30.90 14.95 -18.82
N LYS A 325 30.96 13.66 -19.14
CA LYS A 325 31.30 13.19 -20.49
C LYS A 325 30.26 13.65 -21.51
N ASP A 326 28.98 13.54 -21.15
CA ASP A 326 27.84 13.82 -22.06
C ASP A 326 27.07 15.11 -21.70
N PHE A 327 27.30 15.66 -20.50
CA PHE A 327 26.60 16.85 -19.99
C PHE A 327 27.57 17.96 -19.57
N LYS A 328 27.09 19.20 -19.62
CA LYS A 328 27.76 20.42 -19.15
C LYS A 328 26.88 21.14 -18.12
N LYS A 329 27.49 21.92 -17.21
CA LYS A 329 26.74 22.62 -16.17
C LYS A 329 26.06 23.86 -16.77
N ALA A 330 24.96 24.31 -16.15
CA ALA A 330 24.31 25.56 -16.54
C ALA A 330 25.25 26.78 -16.58
N ARG A 331 26.28 26.82 -15.74
CA ARG A 331 27.32 27.86 -15.76
C ARG A 331 28.15 27.83 -17.05
N ASP A 332 28.43 26.65 -17.58
CA ASP A 332 29.24 26.49 -18.79
C ASP A 332 28.41 26.82 -20.03
N CYS A 333 27.15 26.36 -20.09
CA CYS A 333 26.18 26.80 -21.11
C CYS A 333 26.00 28.31 -21.12
N ALA A 334 25.97 28.96 -19.95
CA ALA A 334 25.81 30.39 -19.83
C ALA A 334 26.93 31.16 -20.55
N LYS A 335 28.18 30.70 -20.41
CA LYS A 335 29.33 31.25 -21.10
C LYS A 335 29.25 31.02 -22.61
N GLU A 336 28.92 29.79 -23.02
CA GLU A 336 28.84 29.42 -24.44
C GLU A 336 27.73 30.18 -25.18
N TRP A 337 26.59 30.40 -24.53
CA TRP A 337 25.42 31.05 -25.13
C TRP A 337 25.38 32.56 -24.93
N GLY A 338 26.39 33.13 -24.24
CA GLY A 338 26.48 34.57 -23.94
C GLY A 338 25.32 35.10 -23.10
N ILE A 339 24.79 34.32 -22.16
CA ILE A 339 23.65 34.72 -21.31
C ILE A 339 23.93 34.46 -19.82
N SER A 340 23.13 35.03 -18.92
CA SER A 340 23.30 34.78 -17.49
C SER A 340 22.98 33.33 -17.12
N GLN A 341 23.68 32.80 -16.11
CA GLN A 341 23.40 31.46 -15.57
C GLN A 341 21.95 31.33 -15.11
N ARG A 342 21.37 32.39 -14.52
CA ARG A 342 19.97 32.43 -14.11
C ARG A 342 19.02 32.22 -15.30
N ARG A 343 19.34 32.80 -16.47
CA ARG A 343 18.53 32.64 -17.70
C ARG A 343 18.57 31.21 -18.23
N VAL A 344 19.74 30.56 -18.20
CA VAL A 344 19.89 29.13 -18.55
C VAL A 344 19.04 28.25 -17.62
N GLN A 345 19.08 28.52 -16.32
CA GLN A 345 18.30 27.75 -15.34
C GLN A 345 16.78 27.92 -15.53
N ILE A 346 16.33 29.12 -15.93
CA ILE A 346 14.93 29.36 -16.30
C ILE A 346 14.54 28.51 -17.51
N TYR A 347 15.36 28.47 -18.57
CA TYR A 347 15.09 27.61 -19.74
C TYR A 347 15.01 26.13 -19.38
N CYS A 348 15.85 25.65 -18.45
CA CYS A 348 15.76 24.29 -17.97
C CYS A 348 14.47 24.04 -17.16
N ALA A 349 14.10 24.96 -16.26
CA ALA A 349 12.89 24.85 -15.45
C ALA A 349 11.60 24.92 -16.28
N GLU A 350 11.60 25.72 -17.35
CA GLU A 350 10.51 25.82 -18.32
C GLU A 350 10.46 24.62 -19.31
N GLY A 351 11.39 23.67 -19.20
CA GLY A 351 11.45 22.49 -20.08
C GLY A 351 11.92 22.78 -21.51
N ARG A 352 12.50 23.96 -21.75
CA ARG A 352 12.90 24.44 -23.09
C ARG A 352 14.21 23.85 -23.60
N ILE A 353 14.95 23.16 -22.74
CA ILE A 353 16.18 22.46 -23.09
C ILE A 353 15.94 20.97 -22.94
N LYS A 354 15.73 20.29 -24.07
CA LYS A 354 15.42 18.86 -24.11
C LYS A 354 16.58 18.05 -23.50
N GLY A 355 16.26 17.20 -22.54
CA GLY A 355 17.24 16.36 -21.84
C GLY A 355 17.99 17.05 -20.70
N ALA A 356 17.70 18.32 -20.39
CA ALA A 356 18.20 18.95 -19.18
C ALA A 356 17.50 18.39 -17.93
N PHE A 357 18.27 18.12 -16.87
CA PHE A 357 17.71 17.66 -15.60
C PHE A 357 18.47 18.27 -14.42
N LYS A 358 17.81 18.30 -13.26
CA LYS A 358 18.38 18.84 -12.02
C LYS A 358 19.01 17.70 -11.20
N TRP A 359 20.29 17.84 -10.87
CA TRP A 359 21.03 16.94 -9.99
C TRP A 359 21.52 17.71 -8.76
N GLY A 360 20.83 17.50 -7.63
CA GLY A 360 20.99 18.38 -6.46
C GLY A 360 20.53 19.81 -6.80
N GLU A 361 21.40 20.79 -6.57
CA GLU A 361 21.15 22.20 -6.92
C GLU A 361 21.69 22.60 -8.31
N ILE A 362 22.30 21.67 -9.04
CA ILE A 362 22.96 21.96 -10.31
C ILE A 362 22.09 21.46 -11.46
N TRP A 363 21.92 22.31 -12.47
CA TRP A 363 21.34 21.93 -13.75
C TRP A 363 22.41 21.33 -14.66
N LEU A 364 22.15 20.11 -15.12
CA LEU A 364 22.96 19.39 -16.10
C LEU A 364 22.25 19.45 -17.46
N ILE A 365 23.00 19.87 -18.47
CA ILE A 365 22.51 20.15 -19.82
C ILE A 365 23.31 19.31 -20.82
N PRO A 366 22.68 18.59 -21.75
CA PRO A 366 23.42 17.83 -22.77
C PRO A 366 24.42 18.71 -23.52
N LYS A 367 25.63 18.21 -23.82
CA LYS A 367 26.65 19.02 -24.50
C LYS A 367 26.22 19.51 -25.89
N ASN A 368 25.38 18.74 -26.57
CA ASN A 368 24.79 19.05 -27.87
C ASN A 368 23.53 19.94 -27.79
N ALA A 369 23.11 20.38 -26.60
CA ALA A 369 21.96 21.27 -26.46
C ALA A 369 22.24 22.62 -27.12
N GLN A 370 21.28 23.09 -27.91
CA GLN A 370 21.31 24.42 -28.54
C GLN A 370 20.58 25.45 -27.66
N LYS A 371 20.98 26.72 -27.79
CA LYS A 371 20.34 27.85 -27.11
C LYS A 371 18.89 27.97 -27.60
N PRO A 372 17.87 27.95 -26.71
CA PRO A 372 16.49 28.18 -27.10
C PRO A 372 16.28 29.59 -27.67
N GLU A 373 15.46 29.72 -28.72
CA GLU A 373 15.07 31.03 -29.30
C GLU A 373 14.39 31.93 -28.27
N GLU A 374 14.69 33.23 -28.24
CA GLU A 374 13.97 34.13 -27.36
C GLU A 374 12.55 34.35 -27.87
N LYS A 375 11.53 34.15 -27.01
CA LYS A 375 10.18 34.61 -27.34
C LYS A 375 10.21 36.13 -27.32
N ASP A 376 9.85 36.73 -28.45
CA ASP A 376 9.70 38.18 -28.57
C ASP A 376 8.67 38.64 -27.53
N ARG A 377 9.02 39.63 -26.70
CA ARG A 377 8.17 40.11 -25.60
C ARG A 377 7.07 41.07 -26.07
N ARG A 378 6.76 41.07 -27.36
CA ARG A 378 5.67 41.81 -27.97
C ARG A 378 4.79 40.87 -28.78
N MET A 379 3.95 40.10 -28.10
CA MET A 379 2.66 39.60 -28.58
C MET A 379 1.79 39.26 -27.38
#